data_AF-A0A357KZY1-F1
#
_entry.id   AF-A0A357KZY1-F1
#
_cell.length_a   1.000
_cell.length_b   1.000
_cell.length_c   1.000
_cell.angle_alpha   90.00
_cell.angle_beta   90.00
_cell.angle_gamma   90.00
#
_symmetry.space_group_name_H-M   'P 1'
#
loop_
_entity.id
_entity.type
_entity.pdbx_description
1 polymer ?
#
loop_
_entity_poly.entity_id
_entity_poly.type
_entity_poly.pdbx_seq_one_letter_code
_entity_poly.pdbx_strand_id
1 'polypeptide(L)' 'TGGGVINAGPKASEALRALTAETNFPLTSTLMGLGAYPASGANWLGMLGMHGSLEANSAMHDCDLMIAIGSRFDDRITG' A
#
# COMPACT_ATOMS: atom_id res chain seq x y z
N THR A 1 -1.43 1.21 -1.01
CA THR A 1 -1.40 1.73 -2.40
C THR A 1 -2.05 0.73 -3.34
N GLY A 2 -2.40 1.15 -4.56
CA GLY A 2 -3.11 0.29 -5.51
C GLY A 2 -2.63 0.45 -6.95
N GLY A 3 -3.31 -0.24 -7.88
CA GLY A 3 -2.89 -0.34 -9.28
C GLY A 3 -2.84 0.98 -10.05
N GLY A 4 -3.53 2.02 -9.57
CA GLY A 4 -3.40 3.37 -10.14
C GLY A 4 -1.97 3.92 -10.05
N VAL A 5 -1.22 3.56 -9.00
CA VAL A 5 0.21 3.96 -8.88
C VAL A 5 1.04 3.27 -9.96
N ILE A 6 0.80 1.97 -10.18
CA ILE A 6 1.48 1.21 -11.24
C ILE A 6 1.15 1.77 -12.62
N ASN A 7 -0.14 2.02 -12.89
CA ASN A 7 -0.62 2.52 -14.18
C ASN A 7 -0.14 3.95 -14.49
N ALA A 8 0.10 4.78 -13.47
CA ALA A 8 0.67 6.11 -13.63
C ALA A 8 2.17 6.09 -13.99
N GLY A 9 2.82 4.93 -13.91
CA GLY A 9 4.20 4.71 -14.36
C GLY A 9 5.27 4.94 -13.29
N PRO A 10 6.56 4.76 -13.64
CA PRO A 10 7.67 4.68 -12.68
C PRO A 10 7.81 5.92 -11.77
N LYS A 11 7.56 7.12 -12.31
CA LYS A 11 7.63 8.37 -11.55
C LYS A 11 6.63 8.42 -10.38
N ALA A 12 5.47 7.76 -10.51
CA ALA A 12 4.51 7.67 -9.42
C ALA A 12 5.02 6.76 -8.29
N SER A 13 5.67 5.65 -8.63
CA SER A 13 6.33 4.78 -7.64
C SER A 13 7.50 5.48 -6.94
N GLU A 14 8.28 6.30 -7.66
CA GLU A 14 9.34 7.13 -7.07
C GLU A 14 8.77 8.17 -6.10
N ALA A 15 7.73 8.89 -6.50
CA ALA A 15 7.05 9.86 -5.63
C ALA A 15 6.44 9.20 -4.37
N LEU A 16 5.86 8.02 -4.52
CA LEU A 16 5.36 7.22 -3.39
C LEU A 16 6.50 6.87 -2.41
N ARG A 17 7.65 6.45 -2.92
CA ARG A 17 8.82 6.10 -2.09
C ARG A 17 9.39 7.33 -1.39
N ALA A 18 9.44 8.48 -2.07
CA ALA A 18 9.83 9.75 -1.46
C ALA A 18 8.88 10.14 -0.33
N LEU A 19 7.56 10.10 -0.56
CA LEU A 19 6.56 10.34 0.48
C LEU A 19 6.74 9.39 1.68
N THR A 20 6.98 8.11 1.41
CA THR A 20 7.19 7.11 2.47
C THR A 20 8.47 7.40 3.27
N ALA A 21 9.54 7.83 2.61
CA ALA A 21 10.80 8.18 3.27
C ALA A 21 10.67 9.43 4.16
N GLU A 22 9.95 10.45 3.69
CA GLU A 22 9.73 11.69 4.45
C GLU A 22 8.80 11.49 5.66
N THR A 23 7.77 10.67 5.51
CA THR A 23 6.77 10.45 6.56
C THR A 23 7.11 9.30 7.50
N ASN A 24 7.95 8.37 7.05
CA ASN A 24 8.21 7.08 7.69
C ASN A 24 6.92 6.28 8.00
N PHE A 25 5.83 6.52 7.28
CA PHE A 25 4.58 5.83 7.51
C PHE A 25 4.64 4.37 7.05
N PRO A 26 3.94 3.46 7.75
CA PRO A 26 3.80 2.09 7.28
C PRO A 26 3.00 2.05 5.96
N LEU A 27 3.35 1.09 5.10
CA LEU A 27 2.79 0.97 3.76
C LEU A 27 2.37 -0.48 3.49
N THR A 28 1.13 -0.62 3.05
CA THR A 28 0.59 -1.86 2.48
C THR A 28 0.07 -1.60 1.06
N SER A 29 -0.07 -2.66 0.25
CA SER A 29 -0.62 -2.57 -1.10
C SER A 29 -1.78 -3.53 -1.32
N THR A 30 -2.68 -3.15 -2.22
CA THR A 30 -3.57 -4.11 -2.87
C THR A 30 -2.76 -5.02 -3.79
N LEU A 31 -3.34 -6.15 -4.22
CA LEU A 31 -2.74 -7.02 -5.23
C LEU A 31 -2.30 -6.26 -6.49
N MET A 32 -3.12 -5.30 -6.93
CA MET A 32 -2.82 -4.50 -8.13
C MET A 32 -1.72 -3.46 -7.90
N GLY A 33 -1.43 -3.11 -6.65
CA GLY A 33 -0.40 -2.14 -6.27
C GLY A 33 0.97 -2.77 -6.01
N LEU A 34 1.12 -4.10 -6.13
CA LEU A 34 2.40 -4.77 -5.92
C LEU A 34 3.46 -4.25 -6.91
N GLY A 35 4.66 -3.99 -6.39
CA GLY A 35 5.76 -3.39 -7.15
C GLY A 35 5.89 -1.87 -7.02
N ALA A 36 4.86 -1.17 -6.51
CA ALA A 36 4.93 0.28 -6.30
C ALA A 36 5.98 0.66 -5.25
N TYR A 37 6.11 -0.15 -4.19
CA TYR A 37 7.11 -0.04 -3.14
C TYR A 37 7.90 -1.36 -3.05
N PRO A 38 9.24 -1.33 -2.81
CA PRO A 38 10.04 -2.55 -2.74
C PRO A 38 9.65 -3.41 -1.52
N ALA A 39 9.46 -4.72 -1.73
CA ALA A 39 9.09 -5.64 -0.65
C ALA A 39 10.17 -5.81 0.44
N SER A 40 11.41 -5.42 0.15
CA SER A 40 12.51 -5.38 1.12
C SER A 40 12.59 -4.07 1.92
N GLY A 41 11.72 -3.09 1.62
CA GLY A 41 11.73 -1.81 2.31
C GLY A 41 11.17 -1.90 3.73
N ALA A 42 11.73 -1.12 4.65
CA ALA A 42 11.41 -1.21 6.08
C ALA A 42 9.95 -0.88 6.42
N ASN A 43 9.27 -0.06 5.60
CA ASN A 43 7.87 0.32 5.84
C ASN A 43 6.88 -0.68 5.23
N TRP A 44 7.33 -1.74 4.55
CA TRP A 44 6.46 -2.68 3.87
C TRP A 44 5.80 -3.66 4.85
N LEU A 45 4.48 -3.53 5.01
CA LEU A 45 3.68 -4.40 5.87
C LEU A 45 3.17 -5.67 5.16
N GLY A 46 3.37 -5.78 3.85
CA GLY A 46 2.77 -6.83 3.04
C GLY A 46 1.51 -6.38 2.31
N MET A 47 0.91 -7.33 1.58
CA MET A 47 -0.35 -7.11 0.88
C MET A 47 -1.50 -7.16 1.89
N LEU A 48 -2.49 -6.28 1.75
CA LEU A 48 -3.74 -6.31 2.54
C LEU A 48 -4.85 -7.08 1.81
N GLY A 49 -5.88 -7.49 2.57
CA GLY A 49 -7.12 -8.11 2.08
C GLY A 49 -7.27 -9.56 2.52
N MET A 50 -8.22 -10.28 1.92
CA MET A 50 -8.63 -11.65 2.28
C MET A 50 -7.47 -12.67 2.31
N HIS A 51 -6.43 -12.45 1.52
CA HIS A 51 -5.21 -13.28 1.48
C HIS A 51 -3.96 -12.46 1.81
N GLY A 52 -4.14 -11.34 2.50
CA GLY A 52 -3.09 -10.44 2.93
C GLY A 52 -2.36 -10.92 4.17
N SER A 53 -1.32 -10.17 4.55
CA SER A 53 -0.66 -10.35 5.84
C SER A 53 -1.55 -9.88 6.98
N LEU A 54 -1.42 -10.55 8.13
CA LEU A 54 -2.12 -10.16 9.35
C LEU A 54 -1.71 -8.74 9.75
N GLU A 55 -0.43 -8.43 9.64
CA GLU A 55 0.14 -7.14 9.99
C GLU A 55 -0.44 -6.01 9.14
N ALA A 56 -0.59 -6.22 7.83
CA ALA A 56 -1.22 -5.24 6.95
C ALA A 56 -2.69 -5.03 7.28
N ASN A 57 -3.43 -6.11 7.56
CA ASN A 57 -4.86 -6.02 7.88
C ASN A 57 -5.09 -5.34 9.24
N SER A 58 -4.33 -5.69 10.27
CA SER A 58 -4.40 -5.04 11.59
C SER A 58 -4.02 -3.57 11.51
N ALA A 59 -2.94 -3.23 10.80
CA ALA A 59 -2.54 -1.83 10.63
C ALA A 59 -3.61 -1.00 9.88
N MET A 60 -4.31 -1.60 8.91
CA MET A 60 -5.39 -0.92 8.20
C MET A 60 -6.61 -0.71 9.10
N HIS A 61 -6.93 -1.70 9.95
CA HIS A 61 -8.07 -1.64 10.87
C HIS A 61 -7.86 -0.61 11.99
N ASP A 62 -6.66 -0.57 12.56
CA ASP A 62 -6.36 0.22 13.75
C ASP A 62 -5.85 1.65 13.44
N CYS A 63 -5.64 1.99 12.17
CA CYS A 63 -5.18 3.34 11.80
C CYS A 63 -6.27 4.39 12.03
N ASP A 64 -5.84 5.58 12.48
CA ASP A 64 -6.68 6.78 12.60
C ASP A 64 -6.77 7.56 11.28
N LEU A 65 -5.80 7.37 10.39
CA LEU A 65 -5.76 7.93 9.04
C LEU A 65 -5.23 6.90 8.04
N MET A 66 -6.04 6.64 7.00
CA MET A 66 -5.64 5.85 5.83
C MET A 66 -5.48 6.73 4.59
N ILE A 67 -4.30 6.69 3.96
CA ILE A 67 -4.04 7.40 2.70
C ILE A 67 -4.14 6.42 1.52
N ALA A 68 -5.27 6.46 0.82
CA ALA A 68 -5.53 5.59 -0.32
C ALA A 68 -5.01 6.19 -1.65
N ILE A 69 -3.80 5.79 -2.07
CA ILE A 69 -3.20 6.27 -3.33
C ILE A 69 -3.43 5.27 -4.46
N GLY A 70 -4.11 5.70 -5.52
CA GLY A 70 -4.35 4.89 -6.73
C GLY A 70 -5.06 3.56 -6.45
N SER A 71 -5.87 3.51 -5.39
CA SER A 71 -6.51 2.28 -4.91
C SER A 71 -8.00 2.32 -5.22
N ARG A 72 -8.54 1.17 -5.66
CA ARG A 72 -9.97 0.89 -5.57
C ARG A 72 -10.15 -0.09 -4.41
N PHE A 73 -11.11 0.18 -3.53
CA PHE A 73 -11.48 -0.75 -2.47
C PHE A 73 -12.44 -1.77 -3.06
N ASP A 74 -11.89 -2.92 -3.46
CA ASP A 74 -12.70 -4.06 -3.90
C ASP A 74 -13.24 -4.84 -2.69
N ASP A 75 -14.21 -5.70 -2.95
CA ASP A 75 -14.87 -6.55 -1.97
C ASP A 75 -13.90 -7.49 -1.24
N ARG A 76 -12.75 -7.80 -1.83
CA ARG A 76 -11.72 -8.67 -1.24
C ARG A 76 -10.72 -7.92 -0.37
N ILE A 77 -10.83 -6.60 -0.30
CA ILE A 77 -10.02 -5.71 0.54
C ILE A 77 -10.75 -5.36 1.83
N THR A 78 -12.08 -5.18 1.78
CA THR A 78 -12.88 -4.73 2.93
C THR A 78 -13.63 -5.85 3.66
N GLY A 79 -13.51 -7.08 3.17
CA GLY A 79 -14.17 -8.27 3.74
C GLY A 79 -13.44 -8.85 4.95
#